data_AF-A0A662N3K0-F1
#
_entry.id   AF-A0A662N3K0-F1
#
_cell.length_a   1.000
_cell.length_b   1.000
_cell.length_c   1.000
_cell.angle_alpha   90.00
_cell.angle_beta   90.00
_cell.angle_gamma   90.00
#
_symmetry.space_group_name_H-M   'P 1'
#
loop_
_entity.id
_entity.type
_entity.pdbx_description
1 polymer ?
#
loop_
_entity_poly.entity_id
_entity_poly.type
_entity_poly.pdbx_seq_one_letter_code
_entity_poly.pdbx_strand_id
1 'polypeptide(L)'
;MRWKVWVLIGLLVGSLIPAGLSLADENTSVPSEIDNATQEQTIAEHIVDTLTKLSTITERLMSNITLPENSSIMQHYTLAEQYKDSAMGAYENGDYYTTILDGLTAMHHYRVVLESLKEGRENLRDRLFEEVKRMEGYFKMAEHIIIVAQKQGIDVGNAPELLNETREAYKSVLEDIRAKDFAKAQEDLQVAREKKAMLDEQLKNLKEQLAYENADKVVKVFLSKTEKGITIADKAIEFGKEKGMDVSRLENLTEQVKAIYDEVNGLAQEEKWEDALSVIQENSETLREFSKAVSFIQRKAYERQVEEKIKDVKAFLRELNSRIQKDGKALKELKKEGVDTRKAQLQLKVAVQETRLGIGLLKHKKPMQAKAHFAIALDMLHRVDEFILWHA
;
A
#
# COMPACT_ATOMS: atom_id res chain seq x y z
N MET A 1 5.47 11.21 30.51
CA MET A 1 6.40 11.68 29.45
C MET A 1 7.01 10.56 28.61
N ARG A 2 7.41 9.42 29.20
CA ARG A 2 8.14 8.31 28.52
C ARG A 2 7.42 7.66 27.30
N TRP A 3 6.09 7.61 27.29
CA TRP A 3 5.28 6.97 26.25
C TRP A 3 5.37 7.65 24.86
N LYS A 4 5.26 8.98 24.80
CA LYS A 4 5.13 9.72 23.53
C LYS A 4 6.36 9.59 22.62
N VAL A 5 7.51 9.27 23.19
CA VAL A 5 8.79 9.10 22.48
C VAL A 5 8.84 7.79 21.67
N TRP A 6 8.19 6.72 22.13
CA TRP A 6 8.24 5.41 21.46
C TRP A 6 7.42 5.33 20.16
N VAL A 7 6.38 6.17 20.03
CA VAL A 7 5.57 6.29 18.81
C VAL A 7 6.37 7.02 17.72
N LEU A 8 7.12 8.06 18.09
CA LEU A 8 8.04 8.78 17.19
C LEU A 8 9.14 7.89 16.62
N ILE A 9 9.77 7.07 17.47
CA ILE A 9 10.80 6.10 17.07
C ILE A 9 10.26 5.04 16.08
N GLY A 10 8.99 4.63 16.23
CA GLY A 10 8.34 3.70 15.31
C GLY A 10 8.06 4.27 13.91
N LEU A 11 7.92 5.60 13.80
CA LEU A 11 7.55 6.28 12.56
C LEU A 11 8.74 6.76 11.72
N LEU A 12 9.90 6.93 12.34
CA LEU A 12 11.15 7.24 11.64
C LEU A 12 11.70 6.04 10.84
N VAL A 13 11.41 4.81 11.27
CA VAL A 13 11.98 3.58 10.69
C VAL A 13 11.09 2.94 9.60
N GLY A 14 9.82 3.37 9.48
CA GLY A 14 8.80 2.67 8.70
C GLY A 14 8.60 3.09 7.23
N SER A 15 9.28 4.11 6.71
CA SER A 15 8.91 4.78 5.44
C SER A 15 9.59 4.25 4.17
N LEU A 16 10.14 3.03 4.14
CA LEU A 16 11.07 2.61 3.07
C LEU A 16 10.67 1.39 2.23
N ILE A 17 9.39 1.02 2.10
CA ILE A 17 8.99 -0.10 1.22
C ILE A 17 7.64 0.15 0.51
N PRO A 18 7.63 0.33 -0.83
CA PRO A 18 6.44 0.24 -1.67
C PRO A 18 6.22 -1.21 -2.18
N ALA A 19 4.96 -1.63 -2.34
CA ALA A 19 4.56 -2.91 -2.92
C ALA A 19 3.65 -2.69 -4.14
N GLY A 20 3.87 -3.43 -5.23
CA GLY A 20 3.19 -3.27 -6.53
C GLY A 20 2.43 -4.50 -7.06
N LEU A 21 1.42 -4.19 -7.88
CA LEU A 21 0.92 -4.77 -9.16
C LEU A 21 0.64 -6.28 -9.36
N SER A 22 -0.51 -6.60 -9.99
CA SER A 22 -0.58 -7.21 -11.35
C SER A 22 -2.02 -7.33 -11.92
N LEU A 23 -2.10 -7.34 -13.27
CA LEU A 23 -3.26 -7.34 -14.20
C LEU A 23 -3.70 -8.75 -14.68
N ALA A 24 -4.86 -8.87 -15.34
CA ALA A 24 -5.08 -9.66 -16.58
C ALA A 24 -6.54 -9.56 -17.12
N ASP A 25 -6.68 -9.70 -18.45
CA ASP A 25 -7.77 -9.27 -19.34
C ASP A 25 -8.49 -10.43 -20.08
N GLU A 26 -9.72 -10.15 -20.57
CA GLU A 26 -10.43 -10.53 -21.84
C GLU A 26 -10.39 -11.99 -22.42
N ASN A 27 -11.34 -12.52 -23.22
CA ASN A 27 -12.31 -11.95 -24.18
C ASN A 27 -13.35 -13.00 -24.71
N THR A 28 -14.49 -12.49 -25.24
CA THR A 28 -15.37 -12.87 -26.41
C THR A 28 -15.53 -14.33 -26.91
N SER A 29 -16.59 -14.79 -27.62
CA SER A 29 -17.40 -14.21 -28.72
C SER A 29 -18.72 -14.99 -29.02
N VAL A 30 -19.59 -14.32 -29.78
CA VAL A 30 -20.87 -14.69 -30.49
C VAL A 30 -20.62 -15.70 -31.67
N PRO A 31 -21.55 -16.16 -32.57
CA PRO A 31 -22.73 -15.53 -33.20
C PRO A 31 -23.92 -16.47 -33.61
N SER A 32 -24.98 -15.94 -34.27
CA SER A 32 -25.37 -16.27 -35.67
C SER A 32 -26.85 -15.96 -36.02
N GLU A 33 -27.03 -15.50 -37.26
CA GLU A 33 -28.20 -14.86 -37.92
C GLU A 33 -29.20 -15.82 -38.58
N ILE A 34 -30.50 -15.45 -38.65
CA ILE A 34 -31.44 -15.75 -39.76
C ILE A 34 -32.51 -14.63 -39.83
N ASP A 35 -32.57 -13.90 -40.96
CA ASP A 35 -33.69 -13.76 -41.92
C ASP A 35 -33.47 -12.42 -42.63
N ASN A 36 -33.03 -12.42 -43.88
CA ASN A 36 -32.16 -11.34 -44.36
C ASN A 36 -32.90 -10.22 -45.14
N ALA A 37 -33.22 -10.25 -46.44
CA ALA A 37 -33.53 -9.01 -47.19
C ALA A 37 -34.62 -8.01 -46.68
N THR A 38 -35.84 -8.42 -46.25
CA THR A 38 -36.89 -7.46 -45.79
C THR A 38 -36.68 -7.03 -44.33
N GLN A 39 -36.08 -7.94 -43.57
CA GLN A 39 -35.58 -7.68 -42.24
C GLN A 39 -34.36 -6.76 -42.31
N GLU A 40 -33.47 -6.94 -43.30
CA GLU A 40 -32.23 -6.21 -43.50
C GLU A 40 -32.55 -4.74 -43.72
N GLN A 41 -33.56 -4.40 -44.52
CA GLN A 41 -33.99 -3.01 -44.66
C GLN A 41 -34.50 -2.41 -43.34
N THR A 42 -35.31 -3.17 -42.58
CA THR A 42 -35.85 -2.75 -41.28
C THR A 42 -34.75 -2.65 -40.21
N ILE A 43 -33.79 -3.57 -40.22
CA ILE A 43 -32.62 -3.63 -39.35
C ILE A 43 -31.68 -2.47 -39.72
N ALA A 44 -31.44 -2.23 -41.01
CA ALA A 44 -30.62 -1.14 -41.50
C ALA A 44 -31.18 0.22 -41.08
N GLU A 45 -32.50 0.43 -41.21
CA GLU A 45 -33.17 1.64 -40.71
C GLU A 45 -32.99 1.80 -39.19
N HIS A 46 -33.19 0.72 -38.43
CA HIS A 46 -32.99 0.74 -36.97
C HIS A 46 -31.52 1.00 -36.57
N ILE A 47 -30.58 0.47 -37.33
CA ILE A 47 -29.13 0.66 -37.13
C ILE A 47 -28.77 2.13 -37.38
N VAL A 48 -29.24 2.73 -38.48
CA VAL A 48 -28.99 4.15 -38.78
C VAL A 48 -29.54 5.07 -37.68
N ASP A 49 -30.75 4.81 -37.21
CA ASP A 49 -31.37 5.54 -36.09
C ASP A 49 -30.55 5.42 -34.79
N THR A 50 -30.03 4.23 -34.52
CA THR A 50 -29.27 3.96 -33.31
C THR A 50 -27.87 4.56 -33.38
N LEU A 51 -27.21 4.49 -34.54
CA LEU A 51 -25.93 5.13 -34.81
C LEU A 51 -25.99 6.64 -34.63
N THR A 52 -27.04 7.28 -35.13
CA THR A 52 -27.24 8.72 -34.97
C THR A 52 -27.31 9.10 -33.49
N LYS A 53 -28.05 8.32 -32.69
CA LYS A 53 -28.13 8.52 -31.23
C LYS A 53 -26.79 8.27 -30.53
N LEU A 54 -26.08 7.19 -30.89
CA LEU A 54 -24.79 6.83 -30.30
C LEU A 54 -23.70 7.84 -30.64
N SER A 55 -23.62 8.30 -31.88
CA SER A 55 -22.70 9.36 -32.32
C SER A 55 -22.95 10.63 -31.52
N THR A 56 -24.21 11.09 -31.42
CA THR A 56 -24.56 12.29 -30.64
C THR A 56 -24.16 12.17 -29.16
N ILE A 57 -24.43 11.02 -28.53
CA ILE A 57 -24.05 10.78 -27.13
C ILE A 57 -22.53 10.76 -26.97
N THR A 58 -21.83 10.08 -27.87
CA THR A 58 -20.38 9.89 -27.80
C THR A 58 -19.65 11.20 -28.09
N GLU A 59 -20.06 11.97 -29.09
CA GLU A 59 -19.53 13.31 -29.41
C GLU A 59 -19.67 14.27 -28.23
N ARG A 60 -20.84 14.28 -27.57
CA ARG A 60 -21.05 15.07 -26.35
C ARG A 60 -20.12 14.65 -25.20
N LEU A 61 -19.77 13.37 -25.13
CA LEU A 61 -18.86 12.87 -24.09
C LEU A 61 -17.39 13.15 -24.45
N MET A 62 -17.01 13.00 -25.71
CA MET A 62 -15.66 13.23 -26.23
C MET A 62 -15.28 14.72 -26.23
N SER A 63 -16.23 15.61 -26.52
CA SER A 63 -16.01 17.08 -26.48
C SER A 63 -15.66 17.62 -25.08
N ASN A 64 -15.94 16.85 -24.02
CA ASN A 64 -15.64 17.20 -22.64
C ASN A 64 -14.33 16.57 -22.10
N ILE A 65 -13.53 15.92 -22.96
CA ILE A 65 -12.35 15.16 -22.56
C ILE A 65 -11.20 15.43 -23.53
N THR A 66 -10.02 15.74 -23.01
CA THR A 66 -8.80 15.87 -23.82
C THR A 66 -8.03 14.56 -23.81
N LEU A 67 -7.98 13.88 -24.95
CA LEU A 67 -7.26 12.61 -25.13
C LEU A 67 -6.10 12.78 -26.14
N PRO A 68 -4.96 12.09 -25.94
CA PRO A 68 -3.93 11.99 -26.97
C PRO A 68 -4.52 11.40 -28.26
N GLU A 69 -4.14 11.96 -29.42
CA GLU A 69 -4.64 11.55 -30.75
C GLU A 69 -4.42 10.05 -31.04
N ASN A 70 -3.40 9.45 -30.43
CA ASN A 70 -3.03 8.04 -30.59
C ASN A 70 -3.60 7.11 -29.51
N SER A 71 -4.52 7.59 -28.65
CA SER A 71 -5.16 6.75 -27.65
C SER A 71 -6.08 5.71 -28.29
N SER A 72 -6.19 4.52 -27.68
CA SER A 72 -7.10 3.46 -28.15
C SER A 72 -8.55 3.95 -28.22
N ILE A 73 -8.96 4.81 -27.28
CA ILE A 73 -10.29 5.46 -27.28
C ILE A 73 -10.46 6.35 -28.51
N MET A 74 -9.46 7.16 -28.87
CA MET A 74 -9.52 8.03 -30.05
C MET A 74 -9.47 7.23 -31.36
N GLN A 75 -8.71 6.14 -31.40
CA GLN A 75 -8.68 5.21 -32.54
C GLN A 75 -10.06 4.56 -32.74
N HIS A 76 -10.68 4.04 -31.67
CA HIS A 76 -12.02 3.47 -31.76
C HIS A 76 -13.09 4.52 -32.08
N TYR A 77 -12.99 5.73 -31.55
CA TYR A 77 -13.88 6.83 -31.93
C TYR A 77 -13.77 7.18 -33.41
N THR A 78 -12.55 7.27 -33.93
CA THR A 78 -12.29 7.56 -35.35
C THR A 78 -12.83 6.46 -36.25
N LEU A 79 -12.60 5.18 -35.89
CA LEU A 79 -13.17 4.03 -36.61
C LEU A 79 -14.70 4.03 -36.54
N ALA A 80 -15.30 4.36 -35.39
CA ALA A 80 -16.75 4.45 -35.25
C ALA A 80 -17.36 5.49 -36.19
N GLU A 81 -16.77 6.68 -36.27
CA GLU A 81 -17.22 7.73 -37.20
C GLU A 81 -17.03 7.32 -38.67
N GLN A 82 -15.90 6.71 -39.03
CA GLN A 82 -15.65 6.21 -40.40
C GLN A 82 -16.67 5.15 -40.84
N TYR A 83 -16.92 4.16 -40.00
CA TYR A 83 -17.90 3.10 -40.30
C TYR A 83 -19.34 3.63 -40.26
N LYS A 84 -19.64 4.63 -39.42
CA LYS A 84 -20.94 5.31 -39.42
C LYS A 84 -21.18 6.00 -40.75
N ASP A 85 -20.22 6.79 -41.23
CA ASP A 85 -20.35 7.50 -42.51
C ASP A 85 -20.48 6.52 -43.69
N SER A 86 -19.73 5.40 -43.66
CA SER A 86 -19.86 4.31 -44.63
C SER A 86 -21.26 3.67 -44.61
N ALA A 87 -21.78 3.36 -43.41
CA ALA A 87 -23.10 2.76 -43.23
C ALA A 87 -24.24 3.70 -43.68
N MET A 88 -24.14 5.00 -43.38
CA MET A 88 -25.13 5.99 -43.82
C MET A 88 -25.13 6.14 -45.35
N GLY A 89 -23.94 6.20 -45.97
CA GLY A 89 -23.81 6.22 -47.43
C GLY A 89 -24.34 4.95 -48.10
N ALA A 90 -24.11 3.77 -47.51
CA ALA A 90 -24.65 2.51 -48.01
C ALA A 90 -26.19 2.47 -47.95
N TYR A 91 -26.77 2.98 -46.86
CA TYR A 91 -28.22 3.03 -46.67
C TYR A 91 -28.91 3.92 -47.69
N GLU A 92 -28.36 5.11 -47.94
CA GLU A 92 -28.87 6.05 -48.95
C GLU A 92 -28.83 5.48 -50.37
N ASN A 93 -27.88 4.57 -50.64
CA ASN A 93 -27.74 3.86 -51.91
C ASN A 93 -28.55 2.55 -51.99
N GLY A 94 -29.31 2.21 -50.94
CA GLY A 94 -30.12 0.99 -50.86
C GLY A 94 -29.33 -0.30 -50.63
N ASP A 95 -28.05 -0.20 -50.22
CA ASP A 95 -27.21 -1.34 -49.85
C ASP A 95 -27.38 -1.68 -48.35
N TYR A 96 -28.49 -2.34 -48.04
CA TYR A 96 -28.86 -2.66 -46.66
C TYR A 96 -27.90 -3.65 -45.99
N TYR A 97 -27.30 -4.57 -46.75
CA TYR A 97 -26.33 -5.52 -46.21
C TYR A 97 -25.07 -4.80 -45.72
N THR A 98 -24.50 -3.91 -46.54
CA THR A 98 -23.34 -3.09 -46.15
C THR A 98 -23.71 -2.12 -45.02
N THR A 99 -24.93 -1.55 -45.03
CA THR A 99 -25.44 -0.72 -43.92
C THR A 99 -25.41 -1.45 -42.58
N ILE A 100 -25.85 -2.71 -42.57
CA ILE A 100 -25.89 -3.52 -41.34
C ILE A 100 -24.48 -3.86 -40.88
N LEU A 101 -23.61 -4.30 -41.80
CA LEU A 101 -22.25 -4.70 -41.46
C LEU A 101 -21.43 -3.52 -40.91
N ASP A 102 -21.39 -2.41 -41.66
CA ASP A 102 -20.65 -1.23 -41.25
C ASP A 102 -21.29 -0.58 -40.03
N GLY A 103 -22.63 -0.60 -39.96
CA GLY A 103 -23.35 -0.02 -38.84
C GLY A 103 -23.16 -0.80 -37.53
N LEU A 104 -23.21 -2.13 -37.54
CA LEU A 104 -22.87 -2.94 -36.37
C LEU A 104 -21.40 -2.75 -35.95
N THR A 105 -20.50 -2.59 -36.91
CA THR A 105 -19.08 -2.32 -36.67
C THR A 105 -18.88 -0.96 -36.00
N ALA A 106 -19.56 0.09 -36.48
CA ALA A 106 -19.57 1.40 -35.84
C ALA A 106 -20.17 1.35 -34.43
N MET A 107 -21.28 0.63 -34.22
CA MET A 107 -21.89 0.46 -32.89
C MET A 107 -20.95 -0.27 -31.91
N HIS A 108 -20.22 -1.28 -32.36
CA HIS A 108 -19.20 -1.96 -31.56
C HIS A 108 -18.13 -0.97 -31.11
N HIS A 109 -17.60 -0.16 -32.03
CA HIS A 109 -16.58 0.84 -31.68
C HIS A 109 -17.12 1.94 -30.76
N TYR A 110 -18.34 2.46 -30.98
CA TYR A 110 -18.99 3.37 -30.04
C TYR A 110 -19.16 2.75 -28.65
N ARG A 111 -19.53 1.47 -28.58
CA ARG A 111 -19.67 0.75 -27.31
C ARG A 111 -18.32 0.66 -26.59
N VAL A 112 -17.25 0.27 -27.28
CA VAL A 112 -15.89 0.21 -26.70
C VAL A 112 -15.45 1.57 -26.18
N VAL A 113 -15.73 2.65 -26.92
CA VAL A 113 -15.46 4.03 -26.47
C VAL A 113 -16.25 4.34 -25.20
N LEU A 114 -17.56 4.10 -25.18
CA LEU A 114 -18.42 4.41 -24.04
C LEU A 114 -18.10 3.57 -22.80
N GLU A 115 -17.76 2.28 -22.95
CA GLU A 115 -17.31 1.39 -21.89
C GLU A 115 -15.95 1.85 -21.34
N SER A 116 -14.98 2.17 -22.20
CA SER A 116 -13.66 2.70 -21.81
C SER A 116 -13.78 4.04 -21.07
N LEU A 117 -14.69 4.92 -21.50
CA LEU A 117 -14.97 6.19 -20.83
C LEU A 117 -15.66 6.00 -19.48
N LYS A 118 -16.54 5.00 -19.35
CA LYS A 118 -17.22 4.65 -18.11
C LYS A 118 -16.27 4.00 -17.09
N GLU A 119 -15.48 3.02 -17.52
CA GLU A 119 -14.48 2.35 -16.70
C GLU A 119 -13.36 3.32 -16.29
N GLY A 120 -12.93 4.23 -17.16
CA GLY A 120 -11.99 5.29 -16.82
C GLY A 120 -12.51 6.22 -15.71
N ARG A 121 -13.79 6.59 -15.74
CA ARG A 121 -14.42 7.46 -14.71
C ARG A 121 -14.71 6.73 -13.40
N GLU A 122 -15.21 5.49 -13.44
CA GLU A 122 -15.45 4.69 -12.23
C GLU A 122 -14.13 4.33 -11.52
N ASN A 123 -13.10 3.95 -12.28
CA ASN A 123 -11.76 3.71 -11.72
C ASN A 123 -11.10 5.00 -11.19
N LEU A 124 -11.30 6.16 -11.82
CA LEU A 124 -10.74 7.41 -11.35
C LEU A 124 -11.40 7.88 -10.05
N ARG A 125 -12.74 7.84 -9.96
CA ARG A 125 -13.47 8.19 -8.74
C ARG A 125 -13.00 7.38 -7.55
N ASP A 126 -12.92 6.06 -7.69
CA ASP A 126 -12.54 5.17 -6.60
C ASP A 126 -11.07 5.35 -6.21
N ARG A 127 -10.18 5.58 -7.19
CA ARG A 127 -8.77 5.92 -6.93
C ARG A 127 -8.61 7.23 -6.16
N LEU A 128 -9.30 8.28 -6.60
CA LEU A 128 -9.25 9.60 -5.93
C LEU A 128 -9.81 9.50 -4.51
N PHE A 129 -10.96 8.81 -4.34
CA PHE A 129 -11.58 8.65 -3.03
C PHE A 129 -10.70 7.85 -2.06
N GLU A 130 -10.09 6.75 -2.51
CA GLU A 130 -9.15 5.97 -1.68
C GLU A 130 -7.85 6.73 -1.38
N GLU A 131 -7.40 7.63 -2.27
CA GLU A 131 -6.28 8.53 -1.95
C GLU A 131 -6.62 9.50 -0.83
N VAL A 132 -7.76 10.19 -0.89
CA VAL A 132 -8.15 11.12 0.18
C VAL A 132 -8.42 10.39 1.50
N LYS A 133 -9.04 9.21 1.45
CA LYS A 133 -9.32 8.39 2.63
C LYS A 133 -8.04 7.97 3.37
N ARG A 134 -6.95 7.70 2.64
CA ARG A 134 -5.64 7.40 3.25
C ARG A 134 -5.05 8.60 4.00
N MET A 135 -5.49 9.83 3.69
CA MET A 135 -4.96 11.05 4.33
C MET A 135 -5.42 11.24 5.77
N GLU A 136 -6.51 10.61 6.22
CA GLU A 136 -6.93 10.71 7.62
C GLU A 136 -5.86 10.15 8.58
N GLY A 137 -5.23 9.03 8.21
CA GLY A 137 -4.13 8.45 8.98
C GLY A 137 -2.89 9.34 8.96
N TYR A 138 -2.58 9.92 7.81
CA TYR A 138 -1.49 10.87 7.65
C TYR A 138 -1.69 12.13 8.52
N PHE A 139 -2.86 12.76 8.48
CA PHE A 139 -3.14 13.97 9.25
C PHE A 139 -3.07 13.73 10.75
N LYS A 140 -3.62 12.62 11.24
CA LYS A 140 -3.49 12.24 12.66
C LYS A 140 -2.03 12.09 13.07
N MET A 141 -1.19 11.58 12.17
CA MET A 141 0.22 11.40 12.43
C MET A 141 0.99 12.74 12.41
N ALA A 142 0.74 13.58 11.41
CA ALA A 142 1.30 14.92 11.30
C ALA A 142 0.96 15.78 12.53
N GLU A 143 -0.31 15.79 12.93
CA GLU A 143 -0.80 16.46 14.12
C GLU A 143 -0.10 15.96 15.40
N HIS A 144 0.14 14.64 15.48
CA HIS A 144 0.86 14.07 16.61
C HIS A 144 2.31 14.55 16.70
N ILE A 145 3.03 14.63 15.57
CA ILE A 145 4.42 15.13 15.53
C ILE A 145 4.48 16.57 16.03
N ILE A 146 3.64 17.44 15.46
CA ILE A 146 3.58 18.86 15.79
C ILE A 146 3.29 19.04 17.29
N ILE A 147 2.28 18.35 17.82
CA ILE A 147 1.93 18.43 19.25
C ILE A 147 3.08 17.94 20.14
N VAL A 148 3.83 16.92 19.74
CA VAL A 148 4.96 16.42 20.54
C VAL A 148 6.14 17.38 20.48
N ALA A 149 6.50 17.89 19.29
CA ALA A 149 7.54 18.90 19.11
C ALA A 149 7.25 20.13 19.99
N GLN A 150 6.05 20.68 19.89
CA GLN A 150 5.63 21.84 20.69
C GLN A 150 5.71 21.57 22.20
N LYS A 151 5.36 20.35 22.65
CA LYS A 151 5.46 19.96 24.07
C LYS A 151 6.89 19.79 24.56
N GLN A 152 7.84 19.58 23.66
CA GLN A 152 9.27 19.51 23.96
C GLN A 152 9.97 20.86 23.78
N GLY A 153 9.21 21.93 23.52
CA GLY A 153 9.77 23.28 23.33
C GLY A 153 10.46 23.47 21.98
N ILE A 154 10.29 22.54 21.04
CA ILE A 154 10.77 22.67 19.67
C ILE A 154 9.87 23.65 18.93
N ASP A 155 10.48 24.60 18.21
CA ASP A 155 9.75 25.53 17.36
C ASP A 155 9.10 24.79 16.20
N VAL A 156 7.77 24.86 16.13
CA VAL A 156 6.97 24.18 15.09
C VAL A 156 6.71 25.06 13.87
N GLY A 157 7.19 26.31 13.87
CA GLY A 157 7.05 27.23 12.74
C GLY A 157 5.59 27.33 12.25
N ASN A 158 5.41 27.21 10.94
CA ASN A 158 4.11 27.22 10.27
C ASN A 158 3.51 25.81 10.03
N ALA A 159 4.05 24.77 10.66
CA ALA A 159 3.56 23.41 10.47
C ALA A 159 2.08 23.21 10.87
N PRO A 160 1.55 23.84 11.93
CA PRO A 160 0.11 23.78 12.24
C PRO A 160 -0.77 24.37 11.14
N GLU A 161 -0.38 25.52 10.59
CA GLU A 161 -1.09 26.20 9.51
C GLU A 161 -1.06 25.36 8.23
N LEU A 162 0.11 24.86 7.83
CA LEU A 162 0.26 23.97 6.67
C LEU A 162 -0.54 22.69 6.81
N LEU A 163 -0.62 22.11 8.01
CA LEU A 163 -1.48 20.95 8.28
C LEU A 163 -2.95 21.27 8.01
N ASN A 164 -3.42 22.42 8.47
CA ASN A 164 -4.80 22.84 8.28
C ASN A 164 -5.10 23.14 6.80
N GLU A 165 -4.21 23.87 6.13
CA GLU A 165 -4.34 24.17 4.69
C GLU A 165 -4.33 22.91 3.83
N THR A 166 -3.47 21.94 4.15
CA THR A 166 -3.43 20.66 3.46
C THR A 166 -4.74 19.90 3.67
N ARG A 167 -5.27 19.91 4.90
CA ARG A 167 -6.55 19.26 5.24
C ARG A 167 -7.72 19.87 4.47
N GLU A 168 -7.80 21.20 4.37
CA GLU A 168 -8.84 21.86 3.59
C GLU A 168 -8.68 21.60 2.08
N ALA A 169 -7.46 21.59 1.54
CA ALA A 169 -7.24 21.27 0.13
C ALA A 169 -7.74 19.85 -0.24
N TYR A 170 -7.45 18.84 0.60
CA TYR A 170 -7.99 17.49 0.40
C TYR A 170 -9.50 17.39 0.59
N LYS A 171 -10.11 18.32 1.35
CA LYS A 171 -11.55 18.40 1.51
C LYS A 171 -12.23 18.98 0.26
N SER A 172 -11.63 19.99 -0.38
CA SER A 172 -12.10 20.50 -1.68
C SER A 172 -12.14 19.40 -2.75
N VAL A 173 -11.11 18.55 -2.80
CA VAL A 173 -11.09 17.36 -3.68
C VAL A 173 -12.30 16.46 -3.46
N LEU A 174 -12.70 16.22 -2.19
CA LEU A 174 -13.89 15.41 -1.90
C LEU A 174 -15.19 16.11 -2.31
N GLU A 175 -15.26 17.43 -2.20
CA GLU A 175 -16.41 18.22 -2.63
C GLU A 175 -16.57 18.14 -4.15
N ASP A 176 -15.48 18.25 -4.91
CA ASP A 176 -15.49 18.11 -6.37
C ASP A 176 -15.84 16.68 -6.82
N ILE A 177 -15.32 15.66 -6.14
CA ILE A 177 -15.73 14.26 -6.37
C ILE A 177 -17.23 14.07 -6.12
N ARG A 178 -17.79 14.67 -5.06
CA ARG A 178 -19.23 14.62 -4.75
C ARG A 178 -20.07 15.36 -5.79
N ALA A 179 -19.56 16.49 -6.30
CA ALA A 179 -20.15 17.25 -7.39
C ALA A 179 -20.04 16.54 -8.75
N LYS A 180 -19.29 15.43 -8.84
CA LYS A 180 -18.94 14.69 -10.06
C LYS A 180 -18.12 15.51 -11.06
N ASP A 181 -17.41 16.52 -10.58
CA ASP A 181 -16.48 17.33 -11.36
C ASP A 181 -15.07 16.74 -11.25
N PHE A 182 -14.80 15.70 -12.04
CA PHE A 182 -13.56 14.93 -11.95
C PHE A 182 -12.34 15.66 -12.51
N ALA A 183 -12.54 16.59 -13.45
CA ALA A 183 -11.43 17.39 -13.98
C ALA A 183 -10.93 18.35 -12.90
N LYS A 184 -11.87 19.04 -12.24
CA LYS A 184 -11.55 19.92 -11.12
C LYS A 184 -11.00 19.17 -9.91
N ALA A 185 -11.55 17.99 -9.59
CA ALA A 185 -11.01 17.14 -8.53
C ALA A 185 -9.55 16.71 -8.76
N GLN A 186 -9.12 16.52 -10.02
CA GLN A 186 -7.72 16.24 -10.34
C GLN A 186 -6.82 17.46 -10.15
N GLU A 187 -7.28 18.63 -10.55
CA GLU A 187 -6.57 19.90 -10.35
C GLU A 187 -6.41 20.20 -8.85
N ASP A 188 -7.51 20.14 -8.09
CA ASP A 188 -7.51 20.32 -6.64
C ASP A 188 -6.63 19.28 -5.92
N LEU A 189 -6.55 18.05 -6.44
CA LEU A 189 -5.68 17.02 -5.87
C LEU A 189 -4.21 17.36 -6.07
N GLN A 190 -3.85 17.95 -7.21
CA GLN A 190 -2.48 18.39 -7.45
C GLN A 190 -2.07 19.47 -6.46
N VAL A 191 -2.93 20.46 -6.24
CA VAL A 191 -2.73 21.51 -5.21
C VAL A 191 -2.62 20.90 -3.81
N ALA A 192 -3.48 19.93 -3.48
CA ALA A 192 -3.43 19.24 -2.20
C ALA A 192 -2.12 18.47 -1.99
N ARG A 193 -1.57 17.84 -3.05
CA ARG A 193 -0.28 17.15 -3.02
C ARG A 193 0.89 18.10 -2.85
N GLU A 194 0.85 19.27 -3.47
CA GLU A 194 1.87 20.32 -3.28
C GLU A 194 1.90 20.80 -1.84
N LYS A 195 0.74 21.11 -1.25
CA LYS A 195 0.64 21.47 0.18
C LYS A 195 1.13 20.35 1.09
N LYS A 196 0.80 19.10 0.77
CA LYS A 196 1.31 17.93 1.49
C LYS A 196 2.84 17.83 1.41
N ALA A 197 3.45 18.12 0.26
CA ALA A 197 4.91 18.09 0.12
C ALA A 197 5.58 19.15 1.01
N MET A 198 5.02 20.37 1.05
CA MET A 198 5.50 21.43 1.95
C MET A 198 5.36 21.01 3.43
N LEU A 199 4.24 20.39 3.80
CA LEU A 199 4.04 19.86 5.13
C LEU A 199 5.01 18.72 5.46
N ASP A 200 5.28 17.82 4.51
CA ASP A 200 6.23 16.72 4.68
C ASP A 200 7.65 17.20 4.95
N GLU A 201 8.07 18.29 4.29
CA GLU A 201 9.36 18.93 4.54
C GLU A 201 9.45 19.49 5.98
N GLN A 202 8.42 20.22 6.43
CA GLN A 202 8.36 20.71 7.80
C GLN A 202 8.35 19.58 8.82
N LEU A 203 7.54 18.54 8.58
CA LEU A 203 7.48 17.37 9.45
C LEU A 203 8.80 16.60 9.46
N LYS A 204 9.58 16.60 8.38
CA LYS A 204 10.92 16.00 8.33
C LYS A 204 11.85 16.72 9.30
N ASN A 205 11.93 18.06 9.21
CA ASN A 205 12.77 18.87 10.10
C ASN A 205 12.37 18.68 11.57
N LEU A 206 11.07 18.69 11.87
CA LEU A 206 10.57 18.45 13.24
C LEU A 206 10.92 17.06 13.75
N LYS A 207 10.85 16.03 12.89
CA LYS A 207 11.24 14.66 13.27
C LYS A 207 12.75 14.56 13.55
N GLU A 208 13.58 15.23 12.76
CA GLU A 208 15.03 15.28 12.98
C GLU A 208 15.34 15.95 14.32
N GLN A 209 14.80 17.14 14.57
CA GLN A 209 14.97 17.84 15.85
C GLN A 209 14.46 17.02 17.04
N LEU A 210 13.29 16.38 16.91
CA LEU A 210 12.76 15.46 17.92
C LEU A 210 13.69 14.26 18.16
N ALA A 211 14.36 13.76 17.13
CA ALA A 211 15.31 12.65 17.25
C ALA A 211 16.57 13.09 18.01
N TYR A 212 17.11 14.28 17.73
CA TYR A 212 18.26 14.84 18.46
C TYR A 212 17.91 15.17 19.92
N GLU A 213 16.76 15.81 20.18
CA GLU A 213 16.28 16.10 21.55
C GLU A 213 16.02 14.81 22.38
N ASN A 214 15.87 13.67 21.70
CA ASN A 214 15.70 12.36 22.33
C ASN A 214 16.79 11.37 21.91
N ALA A 215 17.98 11.86 21.54
CA ALA A 215 19.05 11.04 20.99
C ALA A 215 19.41 9.89 21.93
N ASP A 216 19.42 10.13 23.25
CA ASP A 216 19.69 9.12 24.26
C ASP A 216 18.77 7.89 24.15
N LYS A 217 17.46 8.10 23.94
CA LYS A 217 16.49 7.03 23.81
C LYS A 217 16.58 6.35 22.46
N VAL A 218 16.80 7.12 21.39
CA VAL A 218 16.95 6.57 20.03
C VAL A 218 18.16 5.64 19.99
N VAL A 219 19.30 6.09 20.50
CA VAL A 219 20.55 5.33 20.57
C VAL A 219 20.39 4.08 21.43
N LYS A 220 19.79 4.17 22.63
CA LYS A 220 19.54 2.98 23.48
C LYS A 220 18.66 1.93 22.80
N VAL A 221 17.63 2.36 22.08
CA VAL A 221 16.75 1.43 21.32
C VAL A 221 17.48 0.82 20.15
N PHE A 222 18.29 1.61 19.44
CA PHE A 222 19.16 1.12 18.38
C PHE A 222 20.08 0.03 18.90
N LEU A 223 20.86 0.31 19.96
CA LEU A 223 21.81 -0.65 20.54
C LEU A 223 21.11 -1.97 20.90
N SER A 224 20.04 -1.91 21.69
CA SER A 224 19.32 -3.12 22.11
C SER A 224 18.78 -3.96 20.93
N LYS A 225 18.28 -3.32 19.87
CA LYS A 225 17.74 -4.04 18.71
C LYS A 225 18.83 -4.59 17.81
N THR A 226 19.89 -3.81 17.60
CA THR A 226 21.00 -4.18 16.74
C THR A 226 21.77 -5.36 17.34
N GLU A 227 22.00 -5.38 18.65
CA GLU A 227 22.61 -6.50 19.38
C GLU A 227 21.81 -7.81 19.18
N LYS A 228 20.48 -7.74 19.34
CA LYS A 228 19.60 -8.89 19.07
C LYS A 228 19.69 -9.34 17.61
N GLY A 229 19.69 -8.38 16.67
CA GLY A 229 19.83 -8.64 15.24
C GLY A 229 21.15 -9.34 14.91
N ILE A 230 22.25 -8.87 15.49
CA ILE A 230 23.58 -9.46 15.36
C ILE A 230 23.57 -10.91 15.86
N THR A 231 22.99 -11.15 17.04
CA THR A 231 22.86 -12.51 17.60
C THR A 231 22.10 -13.46 16.67
N ILE A 232 21.03 -12.98 16.02
CA ILE A 232 20.26 -13.77 15.05
C ILE A 232 21.08 -14.06 13.80
N ALA A 233 21.79 -13.06 13.29
CA ALA A 233 22.63 -13.19 12.11
C ALA A 233 23.79 -14.16 12.37
N ASP A 234 24.49 -14.05 13.49
CA ASP A 234 25.59 -14.94 13.89
C ASP A 234 25.14 -16.40 13.96
N LYS A 235 23.98 -16.69 14.58
CA LYS A 235 23.42 -18.05 14.61
C LYS A 235 23.08 -18.58 13.22
N ALA A 236 22.58 -17.72 12.34
CA ALA A 236 22.26 -18.11 10.97
C ALA A 236 23.52 -18.36 10.13
N ILE A 237 24.59 -17.58 10.35
CA ILE A 237 25.91 -17.76 9.75
C ILE A 237 26.51 -19.10 10.19
N GLU A 238 26.51 -19.39 11.50
CA GLU A 238 27.03 -20.63 12.07
C GLU A 238 26.30 -21.85 11.48
N PHE A 239 24.97 -21.85 11.53
CA PHE A 239 24.16 -22.89 10.91
C PHE A 239 24.41 -23.01 9.40
N GLY A 240 24.64 -21.90 8.71
CA GLY A 240 24.93 -21.90 7.28
C GLY A 240 26.26 -22.57 6.96
N LYS A 241 27.31 -22.27 7.73
CA LYS A 241 28.62 -22.90 7.64
C LYS A 241 28.53 -24.41 7.89
N GLU A 242 27.82 -24.85 8.93
CA GLU A 242 27.61 -26.26 9.22
C GLU A 242 26.92 -27.02 8.08
N LYS A 243 26.07 -26.32 7.31
CA LYS A 243 25.34 -26.88 6.15
C LYS A 243 26.06 -26.69 4.82
N GLY A 244 27.26 -26.11 4.81
CA GLY A 244 28.01 -25.81 3.58
C GLY A 244 27.31 -24.79 2.68
N MET A 245 26.49 -23.90 3.25
CA MET A 245 25.85 -22.80 2.52
C MET A 245 26.81 -21.62 2.39
N ASP A 246 26.73 -20.88 1.28
CA ASP A 246 27.44 -19.61 1.14
C ASP A 246 26.78 -18.54 2.03
N VAL A 247 27.52 -18.12 3.05
CA VAL A 247 27.11 -17.09 4.02
C VAL A 247 27.91 -15.79 3.89
N SER A 248 28.83 -15.71 2.92
CA SER A 248 29.84 -14.64 2.82
C SER A 248 29.22 -13.24 2.83
N ARG A 249 28.08 -13.07 2.16
CA ARG A 249 27.35 -11.79 2.12
C ARG A 249 26.76 -11.40 3.49
N LEU A 250 26.18 -12.36 4.21
CA LEU A 250 25.58 -12.11 5.52
C LEU A 250 26.67 -11.86 6.56
N GLU A 251 27.80 -12.56 6.47
CA GLU A 251 28.97 -12.34 7.31
C GLU A 251 29.51 -10.93 7.17
N ASN A 252 29.83 -10.50 5.94
CA ASN A 252 30.35 -9.17 5.67
C ASN A 252 29.38 -8.08 6.16
N LEU A 253 28.08 -8.22 5.87
CA LEU A 253 27.07 -7.27 6.35
C LEU A 253 26.97 -7.24 7.89
N THR A 254 27.09 -8.39 8.55
CA THR A 254 27.05 -8.48 10.01
C THR A 254 28.30 -7.86 10.64
N GLU A 255 29.47 -8.03 10.04
CA GLU A 255 30.72 -7.40 10.48
C GLU A 255 30.66 -5.87 10.37
N GLN A 256 30.15 -5.33 9.25
CA GLN A 256 29.94 -3.89 9.11
C GLN A 256 29.00 -3.34 10.20
N VAL A 257 27.90 -4.05 10.50
CA VAL A 257 26.96 -3.63 11.53
C VAL A 257 27.53 -3.77 12.95
N LYS A 258 28.39 -4.77 13.20
CA LYS A 258 29.14 -4.87 14.46
C LYS A 258 30.06 -3.65 14.67
N ALA A 259 30.80 -3.24 13.64
CA ALA A 259 31.63 -2.04 13.72
C ALA A 259 30.81 -0.77 14.02
N ILE A 260 29.69 -0.57 13.33
CA ILE A 260 28.77 0.55 13.60
C ILE A 260 28.22 0.47 15.03
N TYR A 261 27.82 -0.73 15.47
CA TYR A 261 27.31 -0.95 16.83
C TYR A 261 28.36 -0.58 17.89
N ASP A 262 29.61 -1.00 17.71
CA ASP A 262 30.69 -0.74 18.65
C ASP A 262 31.03 0.76 18.73
N GLU A 263 31.06 1.45 17.58
CA GLU A 263 31.24 2.90 17.52
C GLU A 263 30.12 3.66 18.26
N VAL A 264 28.86 3.33 17.94
CA VAL A 264 27.69 3.94 18.60
C VAL A 264 27.67 3.63 20.09
N ASN A 265 28.04 2.42 20.49
CA ASN A 265 28.10 2.02 21.90
C ASN A 265 29.21 2.76 22.66
N GLY A 266 30.37 2.96 22.04
CA GLY A 266 31.46 3.78 22.61
C GLY A 266 31.02 5.23 22.83
N LEU A 267 30.43 5.86 21.82
CA LEU A 267 29.90 7.23 21.93
C LEU A 267 28.79 7.33 23.00
N ALA A 268 27.91 6.32 23.08
CA ALA A 268 26.86 6.25 24.09
C ALA A 268 27.41 6.13 25.52
N GLN A 269 28.51 5.40 25.72
CA GLN A 269 29.18 5.29 27.04
C GLN A 269 29.83 6.60 27.47
N GLU A 270 30.26 7.42 26.52
CA GLU A 270 30.75 8.79 26.75
C GLU A 270 29.61 9.83 26.86
N GLU A 271 28.35 9.39 26.87
CA GLU A 271 27.15 10.24 26.86
C GLU A 271 27.05 11.20 25.64
N LYS A 272 27.80 10.92 24.57
CA LYS A 272 27.77 11.65 23.29
C LYS A 272 26.61 11.17 22.42
N TRP A 273 25.38 11.39 22.91
CA TRP A 273 24.17 10.84 22.29
C TRP A 273 23.90 11.38 20.88
N GLU A 274 24.18 12.66 20.64
CA GLU A 274 23.98 13.28 19.32
C GLU A 274 24.97 12.74 18.29
N ASP A 275 26.25 12.63 18.64
CA ASP A 275 27.28 12.03 17.79
C ASP A 275 26.93 10.56 17.48
N ALA A 276 26.50 9.80 18.50
CA ALA A 276 26.03 8.43 18.33
C ALA A 276 24.83 8.33 17.38
N LEU A 277 23.91 9.30 17.44
CA LEU A 277 22.77 9.38 16.53
C LEU A 277 23.21 9.71 15.09
N SER A 278 24.19 10.60 14.90
CA SER A 278 24.77 10.93 13.60
C SER A 278 25.37 9.70 12.92
N VAL A 279 26.16 8.90 13.65
CA VAL A 279 26.72 7.64 13.13
C VAL A 279 25.62 6.68 12.65
N ILE A 280 24.50 6.57 13.39
CA ILE A 280 23.34 5.76 12.98
C ILE A 280 22.73 6.30 11.67
N GLN A 281 22.61 7.62 11.53
CA GLN A 281 22.02 8.25 10.34
C GLN A 281 22.90 8.08 9.09
N GLU A 282 24.21 8.31 9.24
CA GLU A 282 25.20 8.16 8.16
C GLU A 282 25.25 6.73 7.64
N ASN A 283 25.05 5.74 8.52
CA ASN A 283 25.07 4.32 8.16
C ASN A 283 23.67 3.71 7.90
N SER A 284 22.66 4.56 7.70
CA SER A 284 21.25 4.13 7.60
C SER A 284 20.97 3.11 6.49
N GLU A 285 21.68 3.17 5.37
CA GLU A 285 21.52 2.21 4.27
C GLU A 285 21.98 0.80 4.66
N THR A 286 23.19 0.67 5.20
CA THR A 286 23.74 -0.60 5.69
C THR A 286 22.85 -1.22 6.76
N LEU A 287 22.40 -0.40 7.72
CA LEU A 287 21.48 -0.82 8.79
C LEU A 287 20.13 -1.30 8.23
N ARG A 288 19.62 -0.67 7.17
CA ARG A 288 18.40 -1.08 6.48
C ARG A 288 18.56 -2.43 5.78
N GLU A 289 19.67 -2.65 5.09
CA GLU A 289 19.96 -3.94 4.47
C GLU A 289 20.05 -5.05 5.51
N PHE A 290 20.76 -4.79 6.61
CA PHE A 290 20.88 -5.73 7.72
C PHE A 290 19.52 -6.07 8.35
N SER A 291 18.69 -5.05 8.61
CA SER A 291 17.35 -5.26 9.15
C SER A 291 16.48 -6.12 8.22
N LYS A 292 16.62 -5.99 6.90
CA LYS A 292 15.92 -6.84 5.92
C LYS A 292 16.43 -8.28 5.98
N ALA A 293 17.75 -8.47 6.07
CA ALA A 293 18.37 -9.79 6.16
C ALA A 293 17.93 -10.53 7.44
N VAL A 294 18.01 -9.88 8.61
CA VAL A 294 17.55 -10.44 9.89
C VAL A 294 16.06 -10.79 9.85
N SER A 295 15.22 -9.91 9.31
CA SER A 295 13.78 -10.17 9.17
C SER A 295 13.49 -11.37 8.27
N PHE A 296 14.27 -11.53 7.20
CA PHE A 296 14.17 -12.69 6.31
C PHE A 296 14.55 -13.99 7.02
N ILE A 297 15.64 -13.98 7.79
CA ILE A 297 16.11 -15.12 8.58
C ILE A 297 15.05 -15.54 9.60
N GLN A 298 14.54 -14.58 10.38
CA GLN A 298 13.49 -14.82 11.38
C GLN A 298 12.24 -15.42 10.72
N ARG A 299 11.79 -14.84 9.60
CA ARG A 299 10.64 -15.37 8.85
C ARG A 299 10.86 -16.81 8.41
N LYS A 300 12.06 -17.14 7.90
CA LYS A 300 12.40 -18.51 7.50
C LYS A 300 12.44 -19.48 8.69
N ALA A 301 12.89 -19.04 9.85
CA ALA A 301 12.83 -19.84 11.08
C ALA A 301 11.38 -20.15 11.48
N TYR A 302 10.49 -19.15 11.45
CA TYR A 302 9.07 -19.37 11.73
C TYR A 302 8.40 -20.25 10.66
N GLU A 303 8.73 -20.09 9.38
CA GLU A 303 8.25 -20.98 8.32
C GLU A 303 8.60 -22.44 8.60
N ARG A 304 9.85 -22.75 9.02
CA ARG A 304 10.26 -24.10 9.41
C ARG A 304 9.49 -24.61 10.64
N GLN A 305 9.32 -23.77 11.65
CA GLN A 305 8.54 -24.12 12.84
C GLN A 305 7.09 -24.45 12.48
N VAL A 306 6.47 -23.70 11.57
CA VAL A 306 5.12 -24.00 11.07
C VAL A 306 5.13 -25.31 10.30
N GLU A 307 6.11 -25.59 9.45
CA GLU A 307 6.19 -26.83 8.68
C GLU A 307 6.19 -28.08 9.56
N GLU A 308 6.90 -28.04 10.68
CA GLU A 308 6.90 -29.14 11.63
C GLU A 308 5.57 -29.26 12.38
N LYS A 309 5.03 -28.14 12.86
CA LYS A 309 3.81 -28.12 13.68
C LYS A 309 2.54 -28.39 12.88
N ILE A 310 2.49 -28.00 11.60
CA ILE A 310 1.31 -28.17 10.76
C ILE A 310 1.05 -29.63 10.38
N LYS A 311 1.99 -30.55 10.65
CA LYS A 311 1.77 -32.00 10.57
C LYS A 311 0.59 -32.44 11.45
N ASP A 312 0.41 -31.80 12.61
CA ASP A 312 -0.82 -31.86 13.40
C ASP A 312 -1.48 -30.47 13.47
N VAL A 313 -2.22 -30.16 12.41
CA VAL A 313 -2.97 -28.90 12.28
C VAL A 313 -3.86 -28.64 13.52
N LYS A 314 -4.49 -29.67 14.08
CA LYS A 314 -5.43 -29.48 15.21
C LYS A 314 -4.69 -29.11 16.49
N ALA A 315 -3.53 -29.71 16.76
CA ALA A 315 -2.70 -29.33 17.90
C ALA A 315 -2.11 -27.94 17.70
N PHE A 316 -1.56 -27.66 16.51
CA PHE A 316 -0.97 -26.36 16.18
C PHE A 316 -1.95 -25.20 16.35
N LEU A 317 -3.16 -25.31 15.79
CA LEU A 317 -4.17 -24.24 15.90
C LEU A 317 -4.67 -24.07 17.35
N ARG A 318 -4.67 -25.13 18.16
CA ARG A 318 -4.99 -25.04 19.60
C ARG A 318 -3.92 -24.28 20.35
N GLU A 319 -2.64 -24.60 20.12
CA GLU A 319 -1.50 -23.89 20.71
C GLU A 319 -1.54 -22.39 20.35
N LEU A 320 -1.73 -22.09 19.06
CA LEU A 320 -1.71 -20.73 18.54
C LEU A 320 -2.87 -19.88 19.11
N ASN A 321 -4.08 -20.45 19.17
CA ASN A 321 -5.22 -19.80 19.83
C ASN A 321 -4.99 -19.61 21.34
N SER A 322 -4.41 -20.59 22.02
CA SER A 322 -4.07 -20.47 23.43
C SER A 322 -3.10 -19.32 23.69
N ARG A 323 -2.07 -19.18 22.84
CA ARG A 323 -1.11 -18.08 22.92
C ARG A 323 -1.77 -16.72 22.67
N ILE A 324 -2.57 -16.59 21.61
CA ILE A 324 -3.35 -15.37 21.33
C ILE A 324 -4.20 -14.96 22.54
N GLN A 325 -4.86 -15.92 23.19
CA GLN A 325 -5.70 -15.64 24.36
C GLN A 325 -4.88 -15.23 25.58
N LYS A 326 -3.76 -15.92 25.86
CA LYS A 326 -2.85 -15.60 26.95
C LYS A 326 -2.26 -14.20 26.78
N ASP A 327 -1.69 -13.91 25.62
CA ASP A 327 -1.07 -12.63 25.30
C ASP A 327 -2.11 -11.51 25.36
N GLY A 328 -3.33 -11.77 24.86
CA GLY A 328 -4.45 -10.83 24.95
C GLY A 328 -4.90 -10.52 26.38
N LYS A 329 -4.75 -11.45 27.34
CA LYS A 329 -5.01 -11.21 28.76
C LYS A 329 -3.88 -10.40 29.40
N ALA A 330 -2.63 -10.80 29.17
CA ALA A 330 -1.46 -10.10 29.70
C ALA A 330 -1.41 -8.63 29.22
N LEU A 331 -1.68 -8.36 27.94
CA LEU A 331 -1.78 -6.99 27.44
C LEU A 331 -2.94 -6.20 28.07
N LYS A 332 -4.03 -6.83 28.51
CA LYS A 332 -5.10 -6.13 29.23
C LYS A 332 -4.69 -5.79 30.65
N GLU A 333 -3.92 -6.66 31.31
CA GLU A 333 -3.38 -6.45 32.66
C GLU A 333 -2.38 -5.30 32.65
N LEU A 334 -1.37 -5.37 31.78
CA LEU A 334 -0.41 -4.27 31.58
C LEU A 334 -1.09 -2.94 31.27
N LYS A 335 -2.15 -2.94 30.45
CA LYS A 335 -2.93 -1.73 30.18
C LYS A 335 -3.60 -1.15 31.43
N LYS A 336 -4.09 -1.99 32.35
CA LYS A 336 -4.66 -1.54 33.63
C LYS A 336 -3.59 -0.93 34.54
N GLU A 337 -2.36 -1.42 34.43
CA GLU A 337 -1.19 -0.91 35.15
C GLU A 337 -0.60 0.37 34.52
N GLY A 338 -1.22 0.89 33.46
CA GLY A 338 -0.83 2.14 32.82
C GLY A 338 0.24 2.00 31.73
N VAL A 339 0.58 0.78 31.31
CA VAL A 339 1.52 0.50 30.21
C VAL A 339 0.85 0.75 28.85
N ASP A 340 1.59 1.32 27.88
CA ASP A 340 1.08 1.46 26.50
C ASP A 340 1.09 0.14 25.74
N THR A 341 -0.05 -0.52 25.73
CA THR A 341 -0.17 -1.76 24.98
C THR A 341 -0.62 -1.55 23.53
N ARG A 342 -0.80 -0.32 23.02
CA ARG A 342 -1.40 -0.09 21.68
C ARG A 342 -0.65 -0.79 20.56
N LYS A 343 0.69 -0.69 20.54
CA LYS A 343 1.52 -1.33 19.52
C LYS A 343 1.44 -2.85 19.61
N ALA A 344 1.58 -3.41 20.80
CA ALA A 344 1.48 -4.86 21.03
C ALA A 344 0.06 -5.38 20.73
N GLN A 345 -0.99 -4.61 21.03
CA GLN A 345 -2.37 -4.92 20.66
C GLN A 345 -2.59 -4.91 19.16
N LEU A 346 -1.96 -3.98 18.43
CA LEU A 346 -1.99 -3.97 16.97
C LEU A 346 -1.29 -5.22 16.43
N GLN A 347 -0.11 -5.56 16.92
CA GLN A 347 0.62 -6.78 16.53
C GLN A 347 -0.20 -8.05 16.81
N LEU A 348 -0.83 -8.15 17.99
CA LEU A 348 -1.73 -9.25 18.34
C LEU A 348 -2.94 -9.31 17.38
N LYS A 349 -3.49 -8.16 16.98
CA LYS A 349 -4.59 -8.10 16.00
C LYS A 349 -4.14 -8.60 14.63
N VAL A 350 -2.94 -8.22 14.17
CA VAL A 350 -2.36 -8.76 12.94
C VAL A 350 -2.18 -10.27 13.06
N ALA A 351 -1.62 -10.77 14.16
CA ALA A 351 -1.47 -12.21 14.38
C ALA A 351 -2.80 -12.97 14.27
N VAL A 352 -3.88 -12.43 14.85
CA VAL A 352 -5.23 -13.00 14.75
C VAL A 352 -5.74 -13.01 13.32
N GLN A 353 -5.54 -11.93 12.56
CA GLN A 353 -5.97 -11.83 11.16
C GLN A 353 -5.21 -12.82 10.28
N GLU A 354 -3.88 -12.87 10.40
CA GLU A 354 -3.02 -13.78 9.67
C GLU A 354 -3.35 -15.25 9.99
N THR A 355 -3.63 -15.56 11.26
CA THR A 355 -4.09 -16.90 11.66
C THR A 355 -5.40 -17.29 10.97
N ARG A 356 -6.37 -16.36 10.89
CA ARG A 356 -7.65 -16.60 10.21
C ARG A 356 -7.47 -16.81 8.71
N LEU A 357 -6.62 -16.01 8.06
CA LEU A 357 -6.27 -16.16 6.65
C LEU A 357 -5.61 -17.52 6.40
N GLY A 358 -4.66 -17.92 7.24
CA GLY A 358 -4.02 -19.24 7.19
C GLY A 358 -5.03 -20.39 7.31
N ILE A 359 -5.97 -20.32 8.25
CA ILE A 359 -7.07 -21.31 8.38
C ILE A 359 -7.93 -21.34 7.12
N GLY A 360 -8.28 -20.18 6.57
CA GLY A 360 -9.03 -20.07 5.32
C GLY A 360 -8.32 -20.76 4.16
N LEU A 361 -7.01 -20.53 4.00
CA LEU A 361 -6.20 -21.14 2.96
C LEU A 361 -6.04 -22.65 3.14
N LEU A 362 -5.93 -23.15 4.36
CA LEU A 362 -5.95 -24.59 4.64
C LEU A 362 -7.27 -25.23 4.19
N LYS A 363 -8.42 -24.60 4.44
CA LYS A 363 -9.73 -25.09 3.98
C LYS A 363 -9.82 -25.17 2.45
N HIS A 364 -9.15 -24.25 1.74
CA HIS A 364 -9.07 -24.23 0.27
C HIS A 364 -7.90 -25.06 -0.28
N LYS A 365 -7.30 -25.94 0.52
CA LYS A 365 -6.18 -26.82 0.12
C LYS A 365 -4.97 -26.06 -0.42
N LYS A 366 -4.69 -24.86 0.13
CA LYS A 366 -3.50 -24.04 -0.20
C LYS A 366 -2.49 -24.03 0.98
N PRO A 367 -1.86 -25.17 1.33
CA PRO A 367 -1.03 -25.29 2.53
C PRO A 367 0.24 -24.43 2.50
N MET A 368 0.85 -24.23 1.33
CA MET A 368 2.05 -23.38 1.18
C MET A 368 1.74 -21.91 1.45
N GLN A 369 0.60 -21.41 0.98
CA GLN A 369 0.17 -20.04 1.27
C GLN A 369 -0.22 -19.90 2.75
N ALA A 370 -0.93 -20.88 3.30
CA ALA A 370 -1.27 -20.90 4.72
C ALA A 370 -0.03 -20.86 5.62
N LYS A 371 1.04 -21.58 5.26
CA LYS A 371 2.32 -21.60 5.98
C LYS A 371 2.92 -20.19 6.12
N ALA A 372 2.90 -19.39 5.05
CA ALA A 372 3.41 -18.02 5.08
C ALA A 372 2.62 -17.15 6.07
N HIS A 373 1.29 -17.21 6.05
CA HIS A 373 0.45 -16.48 6.99
C HIS A 373 0.65 -16.92 8.45
N PHE A 374 0.79 -18.22 8.70
CA PHE A 374 1.10 -18.71 10.05
C PHE A 374 2.49 -18.28 10.53
N ALA A 375 3.48 -18.21 9.65
CA ALA A 375 4.81 -17.71 10.00
C ALA A 375 4.75 -16.22 10.41
N ILE A 376 3.97 -15.40 9.69
CA ILE A 376 3.73 -13.99 10.07
C ILE A 376 3.01 -13.93 11.41
N ALA A 377 2.00 -14.77 11.65
CA ALA A 377 1.29 -14.82 12.92
C ALA A 377 2.23 -15.17 14.09
N LEU A 378 3.13 -16.14 13.93
CA LEU A 378 4.12 -16.49 14.95
C LEU A 378 5.13 -15.37 15.21
N ASP A 379 5.60 -14.68 14.17
CA ASP A 379 6.48 -13.49 14.32
C ASP A 379 5.78 -12.39 15.13
N MET A 380 4.53 -12.08 14.78
CA MET A 380 3.75 -11.07 15.51
C MET A 380 3.51 -11.47 16.97
N LEU A 381 3.19 -12.74 17.24
CA LEU A 381 3.02 -13.24 18.62
C LEU A 381 4.33 -13.20 19.41
N HIS A 382 5.46 -13.52 18.78
CA HIS A 382 6.75 -13.42 19.45
C HIS A 382 7.07 -11.98 19.87
N ARG A 383 6.81 -10.99 18.99
CA ARG A 383 6.99 -9.57 19.33
C ARG A 383 6.07 -9.11 20.47
N VAL A 384 4.86 -9.65 20.56
CA VAL A 384 3.94 -9.38 21.66
C VAL A 384 4.45 -9.97 22.96
N ASP A 385 4.96 -11.21 22.92
CA ASP A 385 5.55 -11.92 24.05
C ASP A 385 6.80 -11.17 24.59
N GLU A 386 7.71 -10.75 23.70
CA GLU A 386 8.85 -9.91 24.08
C GLU A 386 8.41 -8.60 24.76
N PHE A 387 7.35 -7.96 24.25
CA PHE A 387 6.80 -6.75 24.86
C PHE A 387 6.25 -7.01 26.25
N ILE A 388 5.52 -8.12 26.44
CA ILE A 388 4.97 -8.53 27.73
C ILE A 388 6.11 -8.81 28.71
N LEU A 389 7.09 -9.61 28.33
CA LEU A 389 8.25 -9.96 29.16
C LEU A 389 9.09 -8.75 29.56
N TRP A 390 9.11 -7.70 28.74
CA TRP A 390 9.84 -6.47 29.06
C TRP A 390 9.10 -5.56 30.07
N HIS A 391 7.80 -5.75 30.26
CA HIS A 391 6.97 -4.92 31.16
C HIS A 391 6.36 -5.67 32.35
N ALA A 392 6.42 -7.00 32.34
CA ALA A 392 6.13 -7.85 33.49
C ALA A 392 7.33 -7.86 34.44
#